data_AF-A0A4S4CAG9-F1
#
_entry.id   AF-A0A4S4CAG9-F1
#
_cell.length_a   1.000
_cell.length_b   1.000
_cell.length_c   1.000
_cell.angle_alpha   90.00
_cell.angle_beta   90.00
_cell.angle_gamma   90.00
#
_symmetry.space_group_name_H-M   'P 1'
#
loop_
_entity.id
_entity.type
_entity.pdbx_description
1 polymer ?
#
loop_
_entity_poly.entity_id
_entity_poly.type
_entity_poly.pdbx_seq_one_letter_code
_entity_poly.pdbx_strand_id
1 'polypeptide(L)'
;MSAPARPPLALVPASAAGAEPTERQEQLYAAAAAQIEATPEFATLKGATPSRAEVNVGLDETQRGYLYLRYDVPGATPQEFWAHVGRTARLNWKTGQLTVPLQSPPAPTAAGRTP
;
A
#
# COMPACT_ATOMS: atom_id res chain seq x y z
N MET A 1 -17.63 21.48 14.49
CA MET A 1 -16.23 21.10 14.79
C MET A 1 -15.73 20.28 13.62
N SER A 2 -14.94 20.87 12.72
CA SER A 2 -14.33 20.14 11.60
C SER A 2 -13.16 19.33 12.14
N ALA A 3 -13.17 18.01 11.98
CA ALA A 3 -12.01 17.18 12.25
C ALA A 3 -10.84 17.70 11.38
N PRO A 4 -9.62 17.82 11.92
CA PRO A 4 -8.48 18.18 11.09
C PRO A 4 -8.35 17.12 9.99
N ALA A 5 -8.33 17.55 8.73
CA ALA A 5 -7.94 16.71 7.62
C ALA A 5 -6.55 16.16 7.96
N ARG A 6 -6.49 14.88 8.34
CA ARG A 6 -5.25 14.27 8.79
C ARG A 6 -4.28 14.29 7.62
N PRO A 7 -3.02 14.71 7.83
CA PRO A 7 -2.02 14.62 6.79
C PRO A 7 -1.88 13.15 6.37
N PRO A 8 -1.77 12.85 5.07
CA PRO A 8 -1.47 11.51 4.61
C PRO A 8 -0.15 11.05 5.24
N LEU A 9 -0.13 9.82 5.77
CA LEU A 9 1.08 9.25 6.34
C LEU A 9 2.16 9.16 5.25
N ALA A 10 3.35 9.70 5.52
CA ALA A 10 4.47 9.64 4.58
C ALA A 10 4.93 8.18 4.40
N LEU A 11 5.05 7.76 3.15
CA LEU A 11 5.49 6.42 2.81
C LEU A 11 7.01 6.29 2.98
N VAL A 12 7.46 5.31 3.75
CA VAL A 12 8.88 5.10 4.05
C VAL A 12 9.42 3.89 3.28
N PRO A 13 10.44 4.03 2.41
CA PRO A 13 11.06 2.86 1.78
C PRO A 13 11.93 2.08 2.79
N ALA A 14 11.87 0.75 2.76
CA ALA A 14 12.63 -0.12 3.68
C ALA A 14 14.14 -0.18 3.38
N SER A 15 14.57 0.27 2.20
CA SER A 15 15.98 0.35 1.82
C SER A 15 16.33 1.79 1.47
N ALA A 16 17.25 2.34 2.25
CA ALA A 16 17.72 3.73 2.28
C ALA A 16 16.81 4.72 3.01
N ALA A 17 17.23 5.05 4.24
CA ALA A 17 16.84 6.29 4.90
C ALA A 17 17.21 7.47 3.98
N GLY A 18 16.20 8.07 3.33
CA GLY A 18 16.35 9.26 2.49
C GLY A 18 16.01 9.11 1.01
N ALA A 19 15.62 7.93 0.53
CA ALA A 19 15.05 7.81 -0.81
C ALA A 19 13.57 8.24 -0.80
N GLU A 20 13.15 9.08 -1.75
CA GLU A 20 11.74 9.39 -1.93
C GLU A 20 11.00 8.18 -2.49
N PRO A 21 9.75 7.91 -2.05
CA PRO A 21 8.95 6.85 -2.64
C PRO A 21 8.73 7.11 -4.13
N THR A 22 8.85 6.06 -4.95
CA THR A 22 8.53 6.14 -6.38
C THR A 22 7.03 6.36 -6.58
N GLU A 23 6.63 6.95 -7.72
CA GLU A 23 5.21 7.15 -8.05
C GLU A 23 4.38 5.85 -7.95
N ARG A 24 4.97 4.70 -8.36
CA ARG A 24 4.33 3.38 -8.26
C ARG A 24 4.09 2.94 -6.81
N GLN A 25 5.01 3.29 -5.91
CA GLN A 25 4.88 3.02 -4.47
C GLN A 25 3.75 3.86 -3.87
N GLU A 26 3.66 5.13 -4.26
CA GLU A 26 2.58 6.01 -3.82
C GLU A 26 1.21 5.56 -4.36
N GLN A 27 1.14 5.13 -5.63
CA GLN A 27 -0.07 4.55 -6.21
C GLN A 27 -0.50 3.28 -5.47
N LEU A 28 0.46 2.39 -5.14
CA LEU A 28 0.18 1.20 -4.33
C LEU A 28 -0.35 1.56 -2.95
N TYR A 29 0.25 2.55 -2.30
CA TYR A 29 -0.20 3.04 -1.00
C TYR A 29 -1.61 3.61 -1.06
N ALA A 30 -1.88 4.52 -1.99
CA ALA A 30 -3.21 5.13 -2.13
C ALA A 30 -4.29 4.09 -2.42
N ALA A 31 -4.04 3.16 -3.34
CA ALA A 31 -4.99 2.11 -3.67
C ALA A 31 -5.17 1.09 -2.53
N ALA A 32 -4.09 0.73 -1.83
CA ALA A 32 -4.15 -0.16 -0.69
C ALA A 32 -4.98 0.44 0.46
N ALA A 33 -4.68 1.68 0.84
CA ALA A 33 -5.41 2.40 1.89
C ALA A 33 -6.90 2.53 1.54
N ALA A 34 -7.22 2.95 0.31
CA ALA A 34 -8.61 3.05 -0.14
C ALA A 34 -9.35 1.71 -0.07
N GLN A 35 -8.71 0.61 -0.46
CA GLN A 35 -9.34 -0.71 -0.42
C GLN A 35 -9.55 -1.21 1.01
N ILE A 36 -8.60 -0.97 1.93
CA ILE A 36 -8.74 -1.31 3.35
C ILE A 36 -9.89 -0.51 3.96
N GLU A 37 -9.88 0.81 3.76
CA GLU A 37 -10.83 1.75 4.38
C GLU A 37 -12.27 1.58 3.84
N ALA A 38 -12.43 1.03 2.64
CA ALA A 38 -13.73 0.71 2.06
C ALA A 38 -14.37 -0.57 2.65
N THR A 39 -13.65 -1.36 3.46
CA THR A 39 -14.18 -2.62 4.00
C THR A 39 -15.08 -2.42 5.21
N PRO A 40 -16.17 -3.22 5.35
CA PRO A 40 -17.03 -3.14 6.52
C PRO A 40 -16.28 -3.49 7.81
N GLU A 41 -15.28 -4.36 7.75
CA GLU A 41 -14.43 -4.68 8.90
C GLU A 41 -13.66 -3.45 9.39
N PHE A 42 -13.08 -2.65 8.48
CA PHE A 42 -12.38 -1.42 8.86
C PHE A 42 -13.32 -0.38 9.48
N ALA A 43 -14.56 -0.28 9.00
CA ALA A 43 -15.56 0.62 9.57
C ALA A 43 -15.88 0.31 11.05
N THR A 44 -15.60 -0.92 11.53
CA THR A 44 -15.73 -1.27 12.96
C THR A 44 -14.60 -0.71 13.82
N LEU A 45 -13.45 -0.37 13.23
CA LEU A 45 -12.27 0.15 13.91
C LEU A 45 -12.40 1.66 14.18
N LYS A 46 -13.26 2.01 15.14
CA LYS A 46 -13.52 3.42 15.48
C LYS A 46 -12.24 4.17 15.84
N GLY A 47 -11.93 5.19 15.06
CA GLY A 47 -10.76 6.04 15.29
C GLY A 47 -9.43 5.43 14.85
N ALA A 48 -9.44 4.36 14.03
CA ALA A 48 -8.23 3.86 13.39
C ALA A 48 -7.48 4.98 12.66
N THR A 49 -6.15 4.98 12.78
CA THR A 49 -5.28 6.00 12.18
C THR A 49 -4.08 5.33 11.52
N PRO A 50 -3.74 5.68 10.27
CA PRO A 50 -2.51 5.17 9.67
C PRO A 50 -1.32 5.66 10.50
N SER A 51 -0.44 4.74 10.91
CA SER A 51 0.71 5.04 11.77
C SER A 51 2.06 4.60 11.20
N ARG A 52 2.06 3.59 10.32
CA ARG A 52 3.26 3.20 9.57
C ARG A 52 2.88 2.74 8.16
N ALA A 53 3.65 3.17 7.17
CA ALA A 53 3.58 2.66 5.82
C ALA A 53 5.02 2.45 5.33
N GLU A 54 5.35 1.21 5.00
CA GLU A 54 6.72 0.82 4.65
C GLU A 54 6.76 -0.08 3.43
N VAL A 55 7.56 0.25 2.42
CA VAL A 55 7.73 -0.62 1.24
C VAL A 55 8.97 -1.48 1.40
N ASN A 56 8.78 -2.79 1.50
CA ASN A 56 9.85 -3.76 1.33
C ASN A 56 10.20 -3.89 -0.16
N VAL A 57 11.49 -3.80 -0.48
CA VAL A 57 12.03 -3.74 -1.86
C VAL A 57 11.46 -4.81 -2.80
N GLY A 58 11.31 -4.44 -4.07
CA GLY A 58 10.84 -5.29 -5.18
C GLY A 58 9.38 -5.05 -5.56
N LEU A 59 9.05 -4.05 -6.38
CA LEU A 59 7.68 -3.84 -6.86
C LEU A 59 7.47 -4.26 -8.33
N ASP A 60 8.43 -5.00 -8.87
CA ASP A 60 8.42 -5.57 -10.20
C ASP A 60 7.81 -6.98 -10.20
N GLU A 61 7.23 -7.41 -11.32
CA GLU A 61 6.70 -8.77 -11.48
C GLU A 61 7.74 -9.88 -11.19
N THR A 62 9.03 -9.53 -11.27
CA THR A 62 10.17 -10.42 -11.01
C THR A 62 10.68 -10.41 -9.58
N GLN A 63 10.27 -9.46 -8.73
CA GLN A 63 10.65 -9.40 -7.31
C GLN A 63 9.42 -9.18 -6.44
N ARG A 64 9.12 -10.12 -5.56
CA ARG A 64 7.96 -10.05 -4.66
C ARG A 64 8.26 -9.14 -3.47
N GLY A 65 7.93 -7.88 -3.59
CA GLY A 65 7.91 -6.91 -2.50
C GLY A 65 6.49 -6.67 -2.00
N TYR A 66 6.43 -6.08 -0.81
CA TYR A 66 5.19 -5.81 -0.11
C TYR A 66 5.23 -4.40 0.45
N LEU A 67 4.11 -3.69 0.30
CA LEU A 67 3.81 -2.52 1.11
C LEU A 67 3.20 -3.00 2.43
N TYR A 68 3.89 -2.73 3.52
CA TYR A 68 3.38 -2.88 4.87
C TYR A 68 2.59 -1.62 5.26
N LEU A 69 1.37 -1.79 5.76
CA LEU A 69 0.58 -0.71 6.37
C LEU A 69 0.19 -1.10 7.79
N ARG A 70 0.25 -0.14 8.70
CA ARG A 70 -0.21 -0.27 10.08
C ARG A 70 -1.18 0.84 10.42
N TYR A 71 -2.28 0.45 11.06
CA TYR A 71 -3.27 1.34 11.63
C TYR A 71 -3.31 1.16 13.14
N ASP A 72 -3.01 2.22 13.89
CA ASP A 72 -3.23 2.23 15.33
C ASP A 72 -4.71 2.47 15.63
N VAL A 73 -5.26 1.66 16.53
CA VAL A 73 -6.67 1.70 16.94
C VAL A 73 -6.70 1.99 18.45
N PRO A 74 -7.34 3.09 18.88
CA PRO A 74 -7.38 3.44 20.30
C PRO A 74 -7.97 2.32 21.17
N GLY A 75 -7.21 1.89 22.18
CA GLY A 75 -7.67 0.85 23.13
C GLY A 75 -7.74 -0.57 22.55
N ALA A 76 -7.19 -0.81 21.35
CA ALA A 76 -7.17 -2.11 20.70
C ALA A 76 -5.78 -2.44 20.14
N THR A 77 -5.61 -3.68 19.68
CA THR A 77 -4.40 -4.09 18.99
C THR A 77 -4.33 -3.41 17.61
N PRO A 78 -3.18 -2.84 17.22
CA PRO A 78 -2.98 -2.28 15.89
C PRO A 78 -3.34 -3.28 14.80
N GLN A 79 -3.88 -2.79 13.68
CA GLN A 79 -4.19 -3.62 12.52
C GLN A 79 -3.08 -3.47 11.48
N GLU A 80 -2.61 -4.60 10.97
CA GLU A 80 -1.43 -4.69 10.11
C GLU A 80 -1.82 -5.34 8.79
N PHE A 81 -1.34 -4.77 7.68
CA PHE A 81 -1.65 -5.21 6.33
C PHE A 81 -0.40 -5.31 5.47
N TRP A 82 -0.40 -6.29 4.57
CA TRP A 82 0.66 -6.53 3.60
C TRP A 82 0.07 -6.50 2.19
N ALA A 83 0.24 -5.36 1.53
CA ALA A 83 -0.22 -5.10 0.19
C ALA A 83 0.83 -5.50 -0.85
N HIS A 84 0.39 -6.14 -1.92
CA HIS A 84 1.21 -6.45 -3.09
C HIS A 84 0.40 -6.26 -4.35
N VAL A 85 1.09 -6.08 -5.48
CA VAL A 85 0.44 -5.92 -6.78
C VAL A 85 -0.02 -7.29 -7.31
N GLY A 86 -1.24 -7.36 -7.81
CA GLY A 86 -1.77 -8.55 -8.47
C GLY A 86 -2.97 -8.24 -9.35
N ARG A 87 -3.48 -9.22 -10.10
CA ARG A 87 -4.53 -8.98 -11.13
C ARG A 87 -5.92 -8.69 -10.56
N THR A 88 -6.20 -9.14 -9.35
CA THR A 88 -7.54 -9.09 -8.77
C THR A 88 -7.48 -8.48 -7.38
N ALA A 89 -8.28 -7.44 -7.15
CA ALA A 89 -8.42 -6.83 -5.84
C ALA A 89 -8.94 -7.86 -4.83
N ARG A 90 -8.17 -8.10 -3.76
CA ARG A 90 -8.58 -9.02 -2.70
C ARG A 90 -7.96 -8.64 -1.36
N LEU A 91 -8.78 -8.47 -0.33
CA LEU A 91 -8.33 -8.33 1.05
C LEU A 91 -8.68 -9.60 1.83
N ASN A 92 -7.71 -10.17 2.54
CA ASN A 92 -7.93 -11.21 3.54
C ASN A 92 -7.71 -10.63 4.93
N TRP A 93 -8.79 -10.16 5.54
CA TRP A 93 -8.78 -9.49 6.83
C TRP A 93 -8.07 -10.27 7.93
N LYS A 94 -8.33 -11.59 8.01
CA LYS A 94 -7.75 -12.46 9.05
C LYS A 94 -6.22 -12.51 9.00
N THR A 95 -5.64 -12.35 7.81
CA THR A 95 -4.18 -12.45 7.59
C THR A 95 -3.52 -11.12 7.23
N GLY A 96 -4.29 -10.03 7.12
CA GLY A 96 -3.82 -8.73 6.65
C GLY A 96 -3.36 -8.69 5.18
N GLN A 97 -3.48 -9.78 4.42
CA GLN A 97 -2.97 -9.84 3.04
C GLN A 97 -3.89 -9.10 2.08
N LEU A 98 -3.31 -8.18 1.32
CA LEU A 98 -4.00 -7.35 0.34
C LEU A 98 -3.37 -7.50 -1.04
N THR A 99 -4.19 -7.83 -2.04
CA THR A 99 -3.82 -7.80 -3.45
C THR A 99 -4.44 -6.55 -4.06
N VAL A 100 -3.61 -5.71 -4.66
CA VAL A 100 -4.02 -4.45 -5.29
C VAL A 100 -3.81 -4.54 -6.80
N PRO A 101 -4.86 -4.32 -7.62
CA PRO A 101 -4.70 -4.22 -9.06
C PRO A 101 -4.15 -2.85 -9.43
N LEU A 102 -2.83 -2.80 -9.65
CA LEU A 102 -2.20 -1.71 -10.36
C LEU A 102 -1.95 -2.14 -11.79
N GLN A 103 -2.13 -1.22 -12.74
CA GLN A 103 -1.66 -1.47 -14.10
C GLN A 103 -0.15 -1.73 -14.03
N SER A 104 0.32 -2.83 -14.61
CA SER A 104 1.75 -3.00 -14.85
C SER A 104 2.23 -1.78 -15.66
N PRO A 105 3.44 -1.24 -15.39
CA PRO A 105 3.99 -0.27 -16.29
C PRO A 105 4.03 -0.92 -17.67
N PRO A 106 3.81 -0.18 -18.77
CA PRO A 106 4.05 -0.75 -20.09
C PRO A 106 5.43 -1.40 -20.07
N ALA A 107 5.51 -2.68 -20.46
CA ALA A 107 6.79 -3.35 -20.66
C ALA A 107 7.68 -2.39 -21.46
N PRO A 108 8.98 -2.25 -21.15
CA PRO A 108 9.86 -1.41 -21.94
C PRO A 108 9.73 -1.88 -23.38
N THR A 109 9.05 -1.09 -24.22
CA THR A 109 8.98 -1.33 -25.65
C THR A 109 10.43 -1.44 -26.07
N ALA A 110 10.85 -2.62 -26.48
CA ALA A 110 12.16 -2.84 -27.05
C ALA A 110 12.24 -1.97 -28.31
N ALA A 111 12.65 -0.71 -28.13
CA ALA A 111 13.02 0.18 -29.19
C ALA A 111 14.31 -0.38 -29.77
N GLY A 112 14.19 -1.26 -30.76
CA GLY A 112 15.37 -1.83 -31.40
C GLY A 112 15.08 -3.07 -32.25
N ARG A 113 14.58 -2.84 -33.47
CA ARG A 113 15.09 -3.55 -34.65
C ARG A 113 14.64 -2.82 -35.92
N THR A 114 15.38 -1.78 -36.26
CA THR A 114 15.40 -1.25 -37.63
C THR A 114 16.20 -2.25 -38.49
N PRO A 115 15.69 -2.67 -39.66
CA PRO A 115 16.47 -3.45 -40.63
C PRO A 115 17.59 -2.62 -41.28
#